data_AF-A0A8C7YYC4-F1
#
_entry.id   AF-A0A8C7YYC4-F1
#
_cell.length_a   1.000
_cell.length_b   1.000
_cell.length_c   1.000
_cell.angle_alpha   90.00
_cell.angle_beta   90.00
_cell.angle_gamma   90.00
#
_symmetry.space_group_name_H-M   'P 1'
#
loop_
_entity.id
_entity.type
_entity.pdbx_description
1 polymer ?
#
loop_
_entity_poly.entity_id
_entity_poly.type
_entity_poly.pdbx_seq_one_letter_code
_entity_poly.pdbx_strand_id
1 'polypeptide(L)'
;MTVWISADEIAFLEGLTIVYKSSIDLFFYVAGSAQENELMLMSVLSCLFDSLTHVLRKNVERKCLLENMEGAFLVVDEIIDGGVILESDHQQVLQKVNYRLLSEPAFGFVLFDYITGNLEGQADKTQQL
;
A
#
# COMPACT_ATOMS: atom_id res chain seq x y z
N MET A 1 -21.27 -3.53 26.31
CA MET A 1 -20.46 -2.31 26.20
C MET A 1 -20.26 -2.07 24.72
N THR A 2 -21.16 -1.31 24.12
CA THR A 2 -21.14 -1.02 22.68
C THR A 2 -20.14 0.10 22.49
N VAL A 3 -18.95 -0.23 21.97
CA VAL A 3 -17.97 0.78 21.56
C VAL A 3 -18.54 1.44 20.31
N TRP A 4 -18.88 2.72 20.43
CA TRP A 4 -19.21 3.56 19.30
C TRP A 4 -17.90 3.83 18.56
N ILE A 5 -17.71 3.15 17.43
CA ILE A 5 -16.57 3.41 16.57
C ILE A 5 -16.89 4.70 15.80
N SER A 6 -16.26 5.80 16.19
CA SER A 6 -16.23 6.99 15.35
C SER A 6 -15.29 6.71 14.18
N ALA A 7 -15.69 7.09 12.97
CA ALA A 7 -14.88 6.95 11.76
C ALA A 7 -13.50 7.59 12.00
N ASP A 8 -12.44 6.77 11.95
CA ASP A 8 -11.01 7.08 12.20
C ASP A 8 -10.45 6.81 13.62
N GLU A 9 -11.16 6.13 14.52
CA GLU A 9 -10.64 5.87 15.88
C GLU A 9 -10.16 4.42 16.13
N ILE A 10 -8.96 4.35 16.73
CA ILE A 10 -8.27 3.16 17.23
C ILE A 10 -9.21 2.26 18.04
N ALA A 11 -9.26 0.97 17.70
CA ALA A 11 -10.00 -0.03 18.45
C ALA A 11 -9.02 -0.89 19.27
N PHE A 12 -9.23 -0.96 20.58
CA PHE A 12 -8.54 -1.92 21.44
C PHE A 12 -9.37 -3.20 21.55
N LEU A 13 -8.84 -4.34 21.10
CA LEU A 13 -9.51 -5.63 21.17
C LEU A 13 -8.54 -6.70 21.67
N GLU A 14 -8.89 -7.38 22.78
CA GLU A 14 -8.13 -8.51 23.33
C GLU A 14 -6.64 -8.24 23.62
N GLY A 15 -6.28 -6.98 23.91
CA GLY A 15 -4.87 -6.59 24.11
C GLY A 15 -4.11 -6.31 22.82
N LEU A 16 -4.82 -6.12 21.71
CA LEU A 16 -4.30 -5.60 20.45
C LEU A 16 -4.76 -4.15 20.25
N THR A 17 -3.86 -3.34 19.71
CA THR A 17 -4.16 -2.01 19.18
C THR A 17 -4.47 -2.17 17.70
N ILE A 18 -5.68 -1.83 17.28
CA ILE A 18 -6.12 -1.93 15.90
C ILE A 18 -6.40 -0.54 15.37
N VAL A 19 -5.75 -0.19 14.26
CA VAL A 19 -6.09 0.98 13.46
C VAL A 19 -6.79 0.52 12.20
N TYR A 20 -7.72 1.32 11.69
CA TYR A 20 -8.46 0.96 10.50
C TYR A 20 -8.77 2.16 9.61
N LYS A 21 -8.97 1.88 8.32
CA LYS A 21 -9.38 2.86 7.32
C LYS A 21 -10.35 2.20 6.34
N SER A 22 -11.47 2.85 6.05
CA SER A 22 -12.42 2.37 5.05
C SER A 22 -12.30 3.14 3.74
N SER A 23 -12.50 2.46 2.62
CA SER A 23 -12.61 3.05 1.27
C SER A 23 -13.66 2.30 0.47
N ILE A 24 -14.69 3.01 -0.01
CA ILE A 24 -15.78 2.45 -0.83
C ILE A 24 -16.39 1.18 -0.17
N ASP A 25 -15.96 -0.01 -0.61
CA ASP A 25 -16.42 -1.33 -0.17
C ASP A 25 -15.29 -2.19 0.46
N LEU A 26 -14.17 -1.56 0.81
CA LEU A 26 -12.99 -2.14 1.44
C LEU A 26 -12.75 -1.55 2.83
N PHE A 27 -12.29 -2.41 3.73
CA PHE A 27 -11.81 -2.03 5.06
C PHE A 27 -10.38 -2.54 5.23
N PHE A 28 -9.48 -1.61 5.52
CA PHE A 28 -8.08 -1.87 5.82
C PHE A 28 -7.89 -1.85 7.32
N TYR A 29 -7.15 -2.82 7.85
CA TYR A 29 -6.86 -2.95 9.27
C TYR A 29 -5.37 -3.23 9.46
N VAL A 30 -4.78 -2.60 10.47
CA VAL A 30 -3.46 -2.97 10.99
C VAL A 30 -3.62 -3.22 12.47
N ALA A 31 -3.24 -4.41 12.92
CA ALA A 31 -3.28 -4.81 14.32
C ALA A 31 -1.85 -4.96 14.84
N GLY A 32 -1.56 -4.29 15.95
CA GLY A 32 -0.32 -4.44 16.72
C GLY A 32 -0.62 -4.87 18.15
N SER A 33 0.44 -5.18 18.90
CA SER A 33 0.31 -5.44 20.34
C SER A 33 -0.15 -4.17 21.09
N ALA A 34 -0.75 -4.30 22.27
CA ALA A 34 -1.17 -3.15 23.08
C ALA A 34 -0.04 -2.20 23.50
N GLN A 35 1.23 -2.61 23.39
CA GLN A 35 2.40 -1.79 23.67
C GLN A 35 2.96 -1.07 22.43
N GLU A 36 2.46 -1.41 21.24
CA GLU A 36 2.89 -0.76 19.99
C GLU A 36 2.36 0.67 19.92
N ASN A 37 3.14 1.55 19.29
CA ASN A 37 2.77 2.94 19.13
C ASN A 37 1.66 3.08 18.08
N GLU A 38 0.53 3.70 18.46
CA GLU A 38 -0.62 3.84 17.57
C GLU A 38 -0.30 4.69 16.33
N LEU A 39 0.56 5.71 16.46
CA LEU A 39 0.98 6.56 15.34
C LEU A 39 1.81 5.76 14.32
N MET A 40 2.59 4.78 14.78
CA MET A 40 3.35 3.90 13.91
C MET A 40 2.43 2.92 13.16
N LEU A 41 1.42 2.37 13.83
CA LEU A 41 0.42 1.55 13.15
C LEU A 41 -0.39 2.37 12.13
N MET A 42 -0.73 3.63 12.47
CA MET A 42 -1.39 4.56 11.55
C MET A 42 -0.52 4.90 10.34
N SER A 43 0.80 5.07 10.51
CA SER A 43 1.71 5.34 9.39
C SER A 43 1.79 4.14 8.44
N VAL A 44 1.87 2.92 8.98
CA VAL A 44 1.80 1.67 8.20
C VAL A 44 0.48 1.56 7.44
N LEU A 45 -0.65 1.79 8.11
CA LEU A 45 -1.97 1.74 7.50
C LEU A 45 -2.11 2.76 6.36
N SER A 46 -1.60 3.98 6.56
CA SER A 46 -1.61 5.03 5.55
C SER A 46 -0.70 4.67 4.37
N CYS A 47 0.51 4.17 4.65
CA CYS A 47 1.45 3.69 3.65
C CYS A 47 0.85 2.57 2.79
N LEU A 48 0.19 1.58 3.41
CA LEU A 48 -0.51 0.50 2.72
C LEU A 48 -1.61 1.07 1.80
N PHE A 49 -2.45 1.94 2.34
CA PHE A 49 -3.55 2.53 1.59
C PHE A 49 -3.07 3.34 0.38
N ASP A 50 -2.07 4.21 0.57
CA ASP A 50 -1.55 5.06 -0.50
C ASP A 50 -0.80 4.24 -1.56
N SER A 51 -0.04 3.23 -1.15
CA SER A 51 0.65 2.31 -2.07
C SER A 51 -0.35 1.52 -2.92
N LEU A 52 -1.40 0.97 -2.29
CA LEU A 52 -2.47 0.27 -3.02
C LEU A 52 -3.27 1.21 -3.91
N THR A 53 -3.52 2.44 -3.47
CA THR A 53 -4.16 3.47 -4.30
C THR A 53 -3.35 3.70 -5.58
N HIS A 54 -2.02 3.71 -5.50
CA HIS A 54 -1.17 3.84 -6.67
C HIS A 54 -1.23 2.61 -7.58
N VAL A 55 -1.05 1.40 -7.03
CA VAL A 55 -1.08 0.13 -7.78
C VAL A 55 -2.43 -0.09 -8.46
N LEU A 56 -3.54 0.29 -7.80
CA LEU A 56 -4.91 0.17 -8.30
C LEU A 56 -5.36 1.39 -9.12
N ARG A 57 -4.44 2.27 -9.53
CA ARG A 57 -4.72 3.47 -10.35
C ARG A 57 -5.87 4.33 -9.82
N LYS A 58 -5.85 4.58 -8.50
CA LYS A 58 -6.83 5.37 -7.75
C LYS A 58 -8.23 4.75 -7.62
N ASN A 59 -8.43 3.50 -8.04
CA ASN A 59 -9.68 2.78 -7.84
C ASN A 59 -9.55 1.71 -6.74
N VAL A 60 -9.65 2.15 -5.48
CA VAL A 60 -9.56 1.27 -4.31
C VAL A 60 -10.93 0.69 -3.98
N GLU A 61 -11.38 -0.23 -4.83
CA GLU A 61 -12.60 -1.03 -4.67
C GLU A 61 -12.29 -2.53 -4.71
N ARG A 62 -13.17 -3.35 -4.13
CA ARG A 62 -12.96 -4.80 -4.00
C ARG A 62 -12.63 -5.48 -5.32
N LYS A 63 -13.32 -5.13 -6.40
CA LYS A 63 -13.08 -5.74 -7.72
C LYS A 63 -11.65 -5.48 -8.19
N CYS A 64 -11.22 -4.23 -8.17
CA CYS A 64 -9.90 -3.84 -8.65
C CYS A 64 -8.78 -4.46 -7.79
N LEU A 65 -8.96 -4.50 -6.47
CA LEU A 65 -8.03 -5.17 -5.55
C LEU A 65 -7.91 -6.66 -5.87
N LEU A 66 -9.04 -7.36 -6.07
CA LEU A 66 -9.05 -8.79 -6.39
C LEU A 66 -8.39 -9.11 -7.74
N GLU A 67 -8.51 -8.21 -8.72
CA GLU A 67 -7.87 -8.35 -10.03
C GLU A 67 -6.35 -8.12 -9.97
N ASN A 68 -5.84 -7.39 -8.97
CA ASN A 68 -4.42 -7.02 -8.83
C ASN A 68 -3.81 -7.52 -7.49
N MET A 69 -4.27 -8.66 -6.99
CA MET A 69 -3.86 -9.20 -5.68
C MET A 69 -2.35 -9.47 -5.57
N GLU A 70 -1.70 -9.89 -6.65
CA GLU A 70 -0.25 -10.12 -6.66
C GLU A 70 0.53 -8.83 -6.35
N GLY A 71 0.13 -7.71 -6.97
CA GLY A 71 0.71 -6.39 -6.69
C GLY A 71 0.43 -5.93 -5.26
N ALA A 72 -0.76 -6.24 -4.73
CA ALA A 72 -1.08 -5.94 -3.34
C ALA A 72 -0.21 -6.72 -2.35
N PHE A 73 0.06 -8.00 -2.60
CA PHE A 73 0.96 -8.80 -1.76
C PHE A 73 2.41 -8.29 -1.83
N LEU A 74 2.90 -7.92 -3.01
CA LEU A 74 4.23 -7.31 -3.14
C LEU A 74 4.37 -6.02 -2.33
N VAL A 75 3.33 -5.18 -2.34
CA VAL A 75 3.29 -3.96 -1.49
C VAL A 75 3.37 -4.33 -0.02
N VAL A 76 2.61 -5.33 0.44
CA VAL A 76 2.63 -5.77 1.85
C VAL A 76 4.01 -6.28 2.25
N ASP A 77 4.66 -7.10 1.41
CA ASP A 77 5.99 -7.66 1.65
C ASP A 77 7.10 -6.59 1.77
N GLU A 78 6.91 -5.43 1.12
CA GLU A 78 7.85 -4.31 1.23
C GLU A 78 7.60 -3.41 2.45
N ILE A 79 6.38 -3.44 3.01
CA ILE A 79 6.01 -2.64 4.19
C ILE A 79 6.37 -3.40 5.48
N ILE A 80 6.05 -4.70 5.56
CA ILE A 80 6.22 -5.51 6.77
C ILE A 80 6.84 -6.87 6.42
N ASP A 81 7.82 -7.30 7.22
CA ASP A 81 8.34 -8.67 7.21
C ASP A 81 8.41 -9.24 8.63
N GLY A 82 7.77 -10.38 8.87
CA GLY A 82 7.77 -11.05 10.18
C GLY A 82 7.23 -10.21 11.34
N GLY A 83 6.40 -9.20 11.08
CA GLY A 83 5.91 -8.25 12.08
C GLY A 83 6.84 -7.05 12.33
N VAL A 84 7.97 -6.97 11.62
CA VAL A 84 8.86 -5.81 11.61
C VAL A 84 8.47 -4.89 10.46
N ILE A 85 8.30 -3.60 10.74
CA ILE A 85 8.06 -2.60 9.72
C ILE A 85 9.37 -2.32 8.99
N LEU A 86 9.41 -2.63 7.70
CA LEU A 86 10.56 -2.37 6.83
C LEU A 86 10.50 -0.95 6.27
N GLU A 87 9.32 -0.53 5.80
CA GLU A 87 9.08 0.79 5.23
C GLU A 87 7.70 1.32 5.62
N SER A 88 7.64 2.62 5.87
CA SER A 88 6.39 3.33 6.20
C SER A 88 6.12 4.54 5.29
N ASP A 89 6.90 4.69 4.22
CA ASP A 89 6.71 5.69 3.17
C ASP A 89 6.30 4.99 1.87
N HIS A 90 5.08 5.31 1.38
CA HIS A 90 4.53 4.71 0.18
C HIS A 90 5.40 4.97 -1.06
N GLN A 91 6.11 6.11 -1.13
CA GLN A 91 6.97 6.40 -2.27
C GLN A 91 8.16 5.44 -2.34
N GLN A 92 8.72 5.07 -1.18
CA GLN A 92 9.82 4.10 -1.08
C GLN A 92 9.34 2.68 -1.41
N VAL A 93 8.18 2.29 -0.89
CA VAL A 93 7.56 0.99 -1.18
C VAL A 93 7.35 0.82 -2.68
N LEU A 94 6.75 1.81 -3.34
CA LEU A 94 6.49 1.75 -4.78
C LEU A 94 7.78 1.64 -5.60
N GLN A 95 8.86 2.32 -5.20
CA GLN A 95 10.15 2.18 -5.85
C GLN A 95 10.67 0.73 -5.75
N LYS A 96 10.63 0.13 -4.55
CA LYS A 96 11.10 -1.24 -4.32
C LYS A 96 10.27 -2.29 -5.05
N VAL A 97 8.94 -2.15 -5.04
CA VAL A 97 8.02 -3.02 -5.80
C VAL A 97 8.37 -2.97 -7.29
N ASN A 98 8.64 -1.78 -7.84
CA ASN A 98 9.02 -1.62 -9.24
C ASN A 98 10.33 -2.35 -9.58
N TYR A 99 11.33 -2.30 -8.71
CA TYR A 99 12.58 -3.05 -8.89
C TYR A 99 12.38 -4.57 -8.90
N ARG A 100 11.47 -5.12 -8.09
CA ARG A 100 11.19 -6.56 -8.10
C ARG A 100 10.52 -7.01 -9.40
N LEU A 101 9.62 -6.20 -9.95
CA LEU A 101 8.99 -6.47 -11.25
C LEU A 101 9.97 -6.39 -12.43
N LEU A 102 11.09 -5.66 -12.28
CA LEU A 102 12.16 -5.59 -13.28
C LEU A 102 13.12 -6.81 -13.25
N SER A 103 13.03 -7.67 -12.23
CA SER A 103 13.92 -8.84 -12.06
C SER A 103 13.43 -10.13 -12.72
N GLU A 104 12.15 -10.21 -13.09
CA GLU A 104 11.66 -11.08 -14.16
C GLU A 104 11.64 -10.30 -15.48
N PRO A 105 11.81 -10.92 -16.66
CA PRO A 105 11.94 -10.20 -17.93
C PRO A 105 10.65 -9.40 -18.26
N ALA A 106 10.62 -8.16 -17.78
CA ALA A 106 10.11 -6.88 -18.31
C ALA A 106 8.90 -6.86 -19.28
N PHE A 107 8.02 -7.86 -19.28
CA PHE A 107 6.78 -7.83 -20.07
C PHE A 107 5.57 -7.41 -19.25
N GLY A 108 5.54 -7.68 -17.94
CA GLY A 108 4.36 -7.42 -17.11
C GLY A 108 4.13 -5.93 -16.86
N PHE A 109 5.10 -5.24 -16.27
CA PHE A 109 4.92 -3.86 -15.80
C PHE A 109 4.99 -2.82 -16.93
N VAL A 110 5.92 -2.98 -17.89
CA VAL A 110 6.04 -2.07 -19.05
C VAL A 110 4.79 -2.13 -19.94
N LEU A 111 4.20 -3.32 -20.12
CA LEU A 111 2.94 -3.47 -20.81
C LEU A 111 1.78 -2.91 -19.98
N PHE A 112 1.80 -3.05 -18.66
CA PHE A 112 0.78 -2.48 -17.77
C PHE A 112 0.78 -0.95 -17.83
N ASP A 113 1.94 -0.29 -17.75
CA ASP A 113 2.11 1.16 -17.93
C ASP A 113 1.70 1.62 -19.34
N TYR A 114 2.06 0.84 -20.38
CA TYR A 114 1.70 1.13 -21.78
C TYR A 114 0.20 0.96 -22.07
N ILE A 115 -0.44 -0.11 -21.56
CA ILE A 115 -1.89 -0.36 -21.69
C ILE A 115 -2.69 0.71 -20.96
N THR A 116 -2.12 1.35 -19.94
CA THR A 116 -2.86 2.27 -19.06
C THR A 116 -2.40 3.71 -19.07
N GLY A 117 -1.52 4.04 -20.02
CA GLY A 117 -1.22 5.41 -20.42
C GLY A 117 -0.37 6.20 -19.42
N ASN A 118 0.38 5.55 -18.52
CA ASN A 118 1.26 6.26 -17.60
C ASN A 118 2.63 6.53 -18.26
N LEU A 119 2.68 7.54 -19.14
CA LEU A 119 3.91 7.98 -19.85
C LEU A 119 4.57 9.23 -19.24
N GLU A 120 4.27 9.59 -18.00
CA GLU A 120 4.95 10.69 -17.33
C GLU A 120 6.22 10.18 -16.61
N GLY A 121 7.36 10.19 -17.32
CA GLY A 121 8.64 9.96 -16.64
C GLY A 121 9.91 9.72 -17.47
N GLN A 122 9.88 9.71 -18.81
CA GLN A 122 11.11 9.63 -19.62
C GLN A 122 11.10 10.62 -20.80
N ALA A 123 11.29 11.90 -20.49
CA ALA A 123 11.81 12.88 -21.44
C ALA A 123 12.33 14.11 -20.68
N ASP A 124 13.60 14.08 -20.26
CA ASP A 124 14.51 15.25 -20.30
C ASP A 124 15.84 14.94 -19.60
N LYS A 125 16.66 14.09 -20.23
CA LYS A 125 18.12 14.07 -20.00
C LYS A 125 18.90 13.75 -21.27
N THR A 126 18.55 14.33 -22.42
CA THR A 126 19.46 14.37 -23.56
C THR A 126 19.14 15.54 -24.49
N GLN A 127 19.59 16.74 -24.14
CA GLN A 127 20.14 17.77 -25.06
C GLN A 127 20.32 19.09 -24.32
N GLN A 128 21.53 19.30 -23.79
CA GLN A 128 22.18 20.61 -23.74
C GLN A 128 23.65 20.39 -23.38
N LEU A 129 24.44 20.06 -24.42
CA LEU A 129 25.77 20.57 -24.73
C LEU A 129 26.13 20.12 -26.15
#